data_AF-A0A958ZEF3-F1
#
_entry.id   AF-A0A958ZEF3-F1
#
_cell.length_a   1.000
_cell.length_b   1.000
_cell.length_c   1.000
_cell.angle_alpha   90.00
_cell.angle_beta   90.00
_cell.angle_gamma   90.00
#
_symmetry.space_group_name_H-M   'P 1'
#
loop_
_entity.id
_entity.type
_entity.pdbx_description
1 polymer ?
#
loop_
_entity_poly.entity_id
_entity_poly.type
_entity_poly.pdbx_seq_one_letter_code
_entity_poly.pdbx_strand_id
1 'polypeptide(L)' 'MKKMALHWQILLGMVSGVLVGLIMAYIDGGKELVRDWIKPFGTIFINALKLIAVPLILASLIKGVSDLKDISKLSKMG' A
#
# COMPACT_ATOMS: atom_id res chain seq x y z
N MET A 1 -27.49 11.09 4.54
CA MET A 1 -26.26 11.04 3.71
C MET A 1 -25.88 9.58 3.52
N LYS A 2 -26.08 9.00 2.33
CA LYS A 2 -25.76 7.59 2.07
C LYS A 2 -24.25 7.40 2.25
N LYS A 3 -23.83 6.55 3.19
CA LYS A 3 -22.42 6.14 3.35
C LYS A 3 -21.99 5.44 2.06
N MET A 4 -21.27 6.16 1.21
CA MET A 4 -20.59 5.58 0.07
C MET A 4 -19.63 4.51 0.60
N ALA A 5 -19.65 3.32 -0.01
CA ALA A 5 -18.76 2.25 0.39
C ALA A 5 -17.29 2.63 0.09
N LEU A 6 -16.36 2.21 0.95
CA LEU A 6 -14.95 2.61 0.89
C LEU A 6 -14.31 2.29 -0.46
N HIS A 7 -14.68 1.16 -1.08
CA HIS A 7 -14.18 0.79 -2.41
C HIS A 7 -14.54 1.81 -3.49
N TRP A 8 -15.73 2.41 -3.43
CA TRP A 8 -16.14 3.47 -4.37
C TRP A 8 -15.36 4.76 -4.15
N GLN A 9 -15.03 5.09 -2.90
CA GLN A 9 -14.22 6.26 -2.58
C GLN A 9 -12.79 6.11 -3.13
N ILE A 10 -12.20 4.92 -2.99
CA ILE A 10 -10.86 4.62 -3.53
C ILE A 10 -10.88 4.67 -5.06
N LEU A 11 -11.88 4.05 -5.69
CA LEU A 11 -11.99 4.01 -7.15
C LEU A 11 -12.12 5.43 -7.74
N LEU A 12 -13.00 6.26 -7.17
CA LEU A 12 -13.16 7.65 -7.60
C LEU A 12 -11.90 8.47 -7.38
N GLY A 13 -11.20 8.26 -6.26
CA GLY A 13 -9.92 8.91 -5.97
C GLY A 13 -8.83 8.54 -6.99
N MET A 14 -8.74 7.27 -7.38
CA MET A 14 -7.78 6.80 -8.38
C MET A 14 -8.07 7.39 -9.76
N VAL A 15 -9.33 7.36 -10.20
CA VAL A 15 -9.73 7.95 -11.50
C VAL A 15 -9.44 9.45 -11.52
N SER A 16 -9.83 10.17 -10.47
CA SER A 16 -9.59 11.62 -10.36
C SER A 16 -8.10 11.94 -10.33
N GLY A 17 -7.28 11.16 -9.62
CA GLY A 17 -5.84 11.34 -9.56
C GLY A 17 -5.16 11.15 -10.92
N VAL A 18 -5.59 10.17 -11.71
CA VAL A 18 -5.08 9.96 -13.08
C VAL A 18 -5.48 11.11 -14.00
N LEU A 19 -6.73 11.57 -13.93
CA LEU A 19 -7.19 12.71 -14.74
C LEU A 19 -6.40 13.99 -14.42
N VAL A 20 -6.23 14.31 -13.14
CA VAL A 20 -5.43 15.46 -12.69
C VAL A 20 -3.97 15.31 -13.12
N GLY A 21 -3.38 14.12 -12.97
CA GLY A 21 -2.00 13.84 -13.39
C GLY A 21 -1.80 14.02 -14.89
N LEU A 22 -2.76 13.59 -15.71
CA LEU A 22 -2.73 13.78 -17.16
C LEU A 22 -2.85 15.26 -17.55
N ILE A 23 -3.82 15.98 -16.97
CA ILE A 23 -3.99 17.43 -17.24
C ILE A 23 -2.70 18.19 -16.89
N MET A 24 -2.11 17.89 -15.73
CA MET A 24 -0.90 18.55 -15.27
C MET A 24 0.35 18.18 -16.10
N ALA A 25 0.30 17.09 -16.87
CA ALA A 25 1.39 16.71 -17.78
C ALA A 25 1.41 17.55 -19.08
N TYR A 26 0.27 18.13 -19.48
CA TYR A 26 0.14 18.99 -20.67
C TYR A 26 0.32 20.49 -20.36
N ILE A 27 0.39 20.88 -19.09
CA ILE A 27 0.61 22.26 -18.65
C ILE A 27 2.11 22.50 -18.45
N ASP A 28 2.67 23.53 -19.08
CA ASP A 28 4.05 23.96 -18.84
C ASP A 28 4.24 24.37 -17.37
N GLY A 29 5.22 23.74 -16.70
CA GLY A 29 5.45 23.89 -15.25
C GLY A 29 4.61 22.97 -14.35
N GLY A 30 3.62 22.26 -14.91
CA GLY A 30 2.74 21.37 -14.13
C GLY A 30 3.48 20.15 -13.54
N LYS A 31 4.51 19.67 -14.23
CA LYS A 31 5.38 18.57 -13.76
C LYS A 31 6.11 18.92 -12.45
N GLU A 32 6.60 20.15 -12.32
CA GLU A 32 7.30 20.61 -11.10
C GLU A 32 6.32 20.71 -9.93
N LEU A 33 5.14 21.28 -10.14
CA LEU A 33 4.11 21.36 -9.11
C LEU A 33 3.69 19.96 -8.62
N VAL A 34 3.47 19.00 -9.53
CA VAL A 34 3.18 17.61 -9.13
C VAL A 34 4.35 16.99 -8.36
N ARG A 35 5.58 17.23 -8.80
CA ARG A 35 6.76 16.64 -8.17
C ARG A 35 7.00 17.19 -6.77
N ASP A 36 6.80 18.49 -6.57
CA ASP A 36 7.19 19.14 -5.33
C ASP A 36 6.03 19.17 -4.32
N TRP A 37 4.77 19.19 -4.78
CA TRP A 37 3.60 19.20 -3.91
C TRP A 37 2.87 17.86 -3.82
N ILE A 38 2.66 17.12 -4.91
CA ILE A 38 1.81 15.92 -4.91
C ILE A 38 2.62 14.66 -4.54
N LYS A 39 3.82 14.50 -5.12
CA LYS A 39 4.70 13.36 -4.88
C LYS A 39 5.10 13.15 -3.40
N PRO A 40 5.39 14.18 -2.57
CA PRO A 40 5.74 13.93 -1.17
C PRO A 40 4.60 13.26 -0.39
N PHE A 41 3.33 13.63 -0.63
CA PHE A 41 2.19 12.95 0.00
C PHE A 41 2.10 11.47 -0.42
N GLY A 42 2.28 11.18 -1.71
CA GLY A 42 2.33 9.79 -2.18
C GLY A 42 3.48 9.00 -1.56
N THR A 43 4.64 9.64 -1.39
CA THR A 43 5.82 9.02 -0.77
C THR A 43 5.57 8.70 0.70
N ILE A 44 4.96 9.62 1.46
CA ILE A 44 4.56 9.39 2.85
C ILE A 44 3.57 8.23 2.95
N PHE A 45 2.57 8.18 2.07
CA PHE A 45 1.58 7.10 2.03
C PHE A 45 2.25 5.73 1.79
N ILE A 46 3.14 5.63 0.80
CA ILE A 46 3.87 4.39 0.51
C ILE A 46 4.79 4.02 1.68
N ASN A 47 5.48 4.97 2.29
CA ASN A 47 6.33 4.71 3.44
C ASN A 47 5.52 4.22 4.65
N ALA A 48 4.32 4.76 4.88
CA ALA A 48 3.42 4.28 5.93
C ALA A 48 2.95 2.84 5.67
N LEU A 49 2.55 2.53 4.43
CA LEU A 49 2.22 1.14 4.04
C LEU A 49 3.41 0.20 4.23
N LYS A 50 4.61 0.65 3.84
CA LYS A 50 5.85 -0.13 3.99
C LYS A 50 6.20 -0.37 5.46
N LEU A 51 6.00 0.62 6.33
CA LEU A 51 6.24 0.54 7.76
C LEU A 51 5.37 -0.54 8.43
N ILE A 52 4.13 -0.72 7.97
CA ILE A 52 3.24 -1.77 8.48
C ILE A 52 3.55 -3.12 7.83
N ALA A 53 3.80 -3.13 6.52
CA ALA A 53 4.00 -4.37 5.76
C ALA A 53 5.26 -5.14 6.19
N VAL A 54 6.40 -4.46 6.39
CA VAL A 54 7.67 -5.11 6.74
C VAL A 54 7.60 -5.95 8.03
N PRO A 55 7.18 -5.41 9.18
CA PRO A 55 7.07 -6.20 10.41
C PRO A 55 6.00 -7.29 10.31
N LEU A 56 4.89 -7.04 9.61
CA LEU A 56 3.84 -8.04 9.42
C LEU A 56 4.33 -9.25 8.62
N ILE A 57 5.09 -9.02 7.55
CA ILE A 57 5.70 -10.09 6.74
C ILE A 57 6.68 -10.91 7.60
N LEU A 58 7.55 -10.25 8.36
CA LEU A 58 8.49 -10.92 9.25
C LEU A 58 7.78 -11.78 10.30
N ALA A 59 6.76 -11.23 10.96
CA ALA A 59 5.95 -11.98 11.92
C ALA A 59 5.24 -13.17 11.28
N SER A 60 4.67 -12.98 10.08
CA SER A 60 4.02 -14.05 9.32
C SER A 60 4.98 -15.17 8.91
N LEU A 61 6.22 -14.83 8.53
CA LEU A 61 7.26 -15.81 8.19
C LEU A 61 7.74 -16.57 9.42
N ILE A 62 8.03 -15.88 10.53
CA ILE A 62 8.45 -16.52 11.79
C ILE A 62 7.38 -17.50 12.27
N LYS A 63 6.11 -17.07 12.28
CA LYS A 63 4.98 -17.93 12.63
C LYS A 63 4.90 -19.13 11.70
N GLY A 64 4.95 -18.92 10.38
CA GLY A 64 4.89 -19.98 9.39
C GLY A 64 6.00 -21.03 9.56
N VAL A 65 7.23 -20.61 9.85
CA VAL A 65 8.36 -21.52 10.09
C VAL A 65 8.23 -22.23 11.45
N SER A 66 7.71 -21.55 12.47
CA SER A 66 7.51 -22.14 13.80
C SER A 66 6.46 -23.24 13.78
N ASP A 67 5.32 -22.99 13.10
CA ASP A 67 4.25 -23.97 12.92
C ASP A 67 4.76 -25.24 12.20
N LEU A 68 5.65 -25.11 11.20
CA LEU A 68 6.28 -26.24 10.50
C LEU A 68 7.27 -27.02 11.39
N LYS A 69 8.02 -26.31 12.24
CA LYS A 69 9.00 -26.93 13.14
C LYS A 69 8.32 -27.85 14.16
N ASP A 70 7.17 -27.46 14.70
CA ASP A 70 6.45 -28.29 15.68
C ASP A 70 5.77 -29.51 15.04
N ILE A 71 5.28 -29.39 13.80
CA ILE A 71 4.80 -30.55 13.01
C ILE A 71 5.92 -31.59 12.80
N SER A 72 7.14 -31.15 12.50
CA SER A 72 8.27 -32.05 12.28
C SER A 72 8.68 -32.83 13.55
N LYS A 73 8.47 -32.26 14.73
CA LYS A 73 8.70 -32.95 16.02
C LYS A 73 7.59 -33.93 16.33
N LEU A 74 6.34 -33.57 16.06
CA LEU A 74 5.19 -34.44 16.22
C LEU A 74 5.30 -35.67 15.31
N SER A 75 5.77 -35.49 14.07
CA SER A 75 6.03 -36.58 13.11
C SER A 75 7.12 -37.57 13.54
N LYS A 76 8.01 -37.20 14.47
CA LYS A 76 9.04 -38.10 15.01
C LYS A 76 8.60 -38.85 16.27
N MET A 77 7.45 -38.50 16.83
CA MET A 77 6.88 -39.16 18.00
C MET A 77 5.87 -40.27 17.65
N GLY A 78 5.31 -40.26 16.44
CA GLY A 78 4.58 -41.38 15.86
C GLY A 78 5.52 -42.28 15.07
#